data_AF-A0A7S3LSD2-F1
#
_entry.id   AF-A0A7S3LSD2-F1
#
_cell.length_a   1.000
_cell.length_b   1.000
_cell.length_c   1.000
_cell.angle_alpha   90.00
_cell.angle_beta   90.00
_cell.angle_gamma   90.00
#
_symmetry.space_group_name_H-M   'P 1'
#
loop_
_entity.id
_entity.type
_entity.pdbx_description
1 polymer ?
#
loop_
_entity_poly.entity_id
_entity_poly.type
_entity_poly.pdbx_seq_one_letter_code
_entity_poly.pdbx_strand_id
1 'polypeptide(L)'
;GMEASLDIQYIMGVAPHVKTEFWMYSNYDFCGDLRNWTTTLLTFNGVPLVHSVSYGWQGDLTQIQCAMDKVEDVDDNFVKLAAMGITILFSSGDSGSGYNPGGFCSSTKPGIKGIAYTGEVLNKVPATSAWSCCRRTLSSSRPFTFIPDAVGVHGTCIEWKSVNGTVTHHGAVSGNNPPPPPKLYPSWPASSPWVTAVGATRFVDQKVGNAEMATDQFGSG
;
A
#
# COMPACT_ATOMS: atom_id res chain seq x y z
N GLY A 1 7.21 -8.23 -15.00
CA GLY A 1 6.64 -8.57 -13.68
C GLY A 1 5.25 -9.13 -13.87
N MET A 2 4.62 -9.66 -12.82
CA MET A 2 3.24 -10.18 -12.90
C MET A 2 2.26 -9.09 -13.38
N GLU A 3 2.37 -7.88 -12.82
CA GLU A 3 1.52 -6.74 -13.20
C GLU A 3 1.68 -6.34 -14.67
N ALA A 4 2.92 -6.09 -15.12
CA ALA A 4 3.19 -5.75 -16.53
C ALA A 4 2.68 -6.82 -17.52
N SER A 5 2.70 -8.11 -17.15
CA SER A 5 2.14 -9.16 -17.99
C SER A 5 0.60 -9.14 -18.00
N LEU A 6 -0.03 -8.80 -16.87
CA LEU A 6 -1.47 -8.63 -16.76
C LEU A 6 -1.96 -7.49 -17.66
N ASP A 7 -1.33 -6.31 -17.56
CA ASP A 7 -1.66 -5.13 -18.37
C ASP A 7 -1.66 -5.46 -19.86
N ILE A 8 -0.57 -6.07 -20.35
CA ILE A 8 -0.40 -6.44 -21.76
C ILE A 8 -1.45 -7.46 -22.19
N GLN A 9 -1.65 -8.53 -21.41
CA GLN A 9 -2.56 -9.61 -21.79
C GLN A 9 -4.01 -9.13 -21.86
N TYR A 10 -4.44 -8.32 -20.90
CA TYR A 10 -5.83 -7.88 -20.85
C TYR A 10 -6.12 -6.79 -21.87
N ILE A 11 -5.26 -5.78 -22.04
CA ILE A 11 -5.50 -4.72 -23.04
C ILE A 11 -5.51 -5.30 -24.47
N MET A 12 -4.59 -6.22 -24.79
CA MET A 12 -4.55 -6.88 -26.09
C MET A 12 -5.63 -7.96 -26.25
N GLY A 13 -6.12 -8.51 -25.14
CA GLY A 13 -7.23 -9.47 -25.13
C GLY A 13 -8.58 -8.82 -25.42
N VAL A 14 -8.84 -7.62 -24.87
CA VAL A 14 -10.09 -6.87 -25.13
C VAL A 14 -10.07 -6.16 -26.48
N ALA A 15 -8.89 -5.76 -26.98
CA ALA A 15 -8.72 -5.06 -28.25
C ALA A 15 -7.66 -5.75 -29.13
N PRO A 16 -7.91 -6.97 -29.63
CA PRO A 16 -6.95 -7.68 -30.46
C PRO A 16 -6.67 -6.91 -31.75
N HIS A 17 -5.44 -7.04 -32.24
CA HIS A 17 -4.93 -6.39 -33.47
C HIS A 17 -4.79 -4.87 -33.43
N VAL A 18 -5.08 -4.21 -32.30
CA VAL A 18 -4.68 -2.82 -32.09
C VAL A 18 -3.19 -2.77 -31.77
N LYS A 19 -2.43 -1.94 -32.50
CA LYS A 19 -1.01 -1.72 -32.20
C LYS A 19 -0.89 -1.18 -30.78
N THR A 20 -0.19 -1.93 -29.94
CA THR A 20 -0.05 -1.64 -28.52
C THR A 20 1.42 -1.43 -28.20
N GLU A 21 1.68 -0.42 -27.38
CA GLU A 21 3.01 -0.13 -26.85
C GLU A 21 3.00 -0.33 -25.35
N PHE A 22 4.14 -0.75 -24.78
CA PHE A 22 4.33 -0.87 -23.35
C PHE A 22 5.44 0.07 -22.91
N TRP A 23 5.15 0.92 -21.93
CA TRP A 23 6.01 2.00 -21.48
C TRP A 23 6.43 1.73 -20.04
N MET A 24 7.73 1.69 -19.77
CA MET A 24 8.28 1.36 -18.45
C MET A 24 9.34 2.39 -18.06
N TYR A 25 9.21 2.92 -16.84
CA TYR A 25 10.15 3.86 -16.25
C TYR A 25 10.78 3.21 -15.01
N SER A 26 12.12 3.30 -14.91
CA SER A 26 12.91 2.56 -13.91
C SER A 26 13.64 3.47 -12.92
N ASN A 27 13.27 4.75 -12.83
CA ASN A 27 13.96 5.68 -11.93
C ASN A 27 13.49 5.53 -10.47
N TYR A 28 12.34 4.86 -10.26
CA TYR A 28 11.72 4.68 -8.95
C TYR A 28 11.39 6.03 -8.26
N ASP A 29 11.26 7.11 -9.04
CA ASP A 29 10.74 8.40 -8.59
C ASP A 29 9.29 8.47 -9.06
N PHE A 30 8.35 8.14 -8.16
CA PHE A 30 6.93 8.01 -8.50
C PHE A 30 6.38 9.22 -9.26
N CYS A 31 6.60 10.44 -8.75
CA CYS A 31 6.12 11.65 -9.40
C CYS A 31 7.04 12.15 -10.51
N GLY A 32 8.34 11.90 -10.42
CA GLY A 32 9.28 12.19 -11.51
C GLY A 32 8.98 11.37 -12.77
N ASP A 33 8.68 10.08 -12.61
CA ASP A 33 8.37 9.16 -13.70
C ASP A 33 7.00 9.48 -14.32
N LEU A 34 5.98 9.79 -13.52
CA LEU A 34 4.68 10.29 -14.02
C LEU A 34 4.83 11.60 -14.79
N ARG A 35 5.63 12.54 -14.27
CA ARG A 35 5.91 13.81 -14.97
C ARG A 35 6.66 13.59 -16.26
N ASN A 36 7.65 12.68 -16.28
CA ASN A 36 8.40 12.35 -17.48
C ASN A 36 7.52 11.70 -18.54
N TRP A 37 6.67 10.74 -18.14
CA TRP A 37 5.70 10.10 -19.01
C TRP A 37 4.73 11.09 -19.63
N THR A 38 4.05 11.89 -18.80
CA THR A 38 3.10 12.89 -19.29
C THR A 38 3.76 13.95 -20.17
N THR A 39 4.97 14.40 -19.84
CA THR A 39 5.75 15.32 -20.69
C THR A 39 6.07 14.68 -22.03
N THR A 40 6.46 13.41 -22.06
CA THR A 40 6.74 12.68 -23.31
C THR A 40 5.50 12.68 -24.22
N LEU A 41 4.32 12.39 -23.65
CA LEU A 41 3.07 12.42 -24.41
C LEU A 41 2.73 13.80 -24.99
N LEU A 42 3.08 14.88 -24.30
CA LEU A 42 2.88 16.24 -24.79
C LEU A 42 3.87 16.64 -25.90
N THR A 43 5.07 16.06 -25.92
CA THR A 43 6.14 16.48 -26.83
C THR A 43 6.20 15.70 -28.15
N PHE A 44 5.79 14.43 -28.14
CA PHE A 44 5.92 13.55 -29.31
C PHE A 44 4.65 13.53 -30.16
N ASN A 45 4.82 13.56 -31.48
CA ASN A 45 3.73 13.36 -32.41
C ASN A 45 3.42 11.87 -32.58
N GLY A 46 2.13 11.54 -32.74
CA GLY A 46 1.71 10.16 -33.03
C GLY A 46 1.71 9.23 -31.82
N VAL A 47 1.61 9.77 -30.61
CA VAL A 47 1.44 8.98 -29.39
C VAL A 47 0.09 8.22 -29.38
N PRO A 48 -0.02 7.10 -28.65
CA PRO A 48 -1.29 6.39 -28.50
C PRO A 48 -2.40 7.31 -27.98
N LEU A 49 -3.63 7.11 -28.48
CA LEU A 49 -4.78 7.93 -28.07
C LEU A 49 -5.40 7.46 -26.74
N VAL A 50 -5.12 6.22 -26.34
CA VAL A 50 -5.68 5.59 -25.14
C VAL A 50 -4.53 5.01 -24.33
N HIS A 51 -4.44 5.42 -23.07
CA HIS A 51 -3.47 4.93 -22.10
C HIS A 51 -4.19 4.27 -20.94
N SER A 52 -3.85 3.01 -20.68
CA SER A 52 -4.23 2.28 -19.47
C SER A 52 -3.04 2.26 -18.53
N VAL A 53 -3.22 2.71 -17.29
CA VAL A 53 -2.13 2.93 -16.34
C VAL A 53 -2.43 2.26 -14.99
N SER A 54 -1.64 1.24 -14.66
CA SER A 54 -1.69 0.50 -13.40
C SER A 54 -0.56 0.98 -12.49
N TYR A 55 -0.62 2.25 -12.07
CA TYR A 55 0.38 2.89 -11.22
C TYR A 55 -0.26 3.98 -10.37
N GLY A 56 -0.16 3.86 -9.05
CA GLY A 56 -0.78 4.78 -8.12
C GLY A 56 -0.12 4.74 -6.74
N TRP A 57 -0.52 5.69 -5.90
CA TRP A 57 -0.17 5.70 -4.49
C TRP A 57 -1.38 6.10 -3.66
N GLN A 58 -1.75 5.22 -2.74
CA GLN A 58 -2.76 5.52 -1.74
C GLN A 58 -2.08 5.77 -0.40
N GLY A 59 -2.05 7.03 0.03
CA GLY A 59 -1.39 7.42 1.27
C GLY A 59 -0.88 8.84 1.25
N ASP A 60 0.00 9.14 2.20
CA ASP A 60 0.67 10.44 2.25
C ASP A 60 1.79 10.48 1.21
N LEU A 61 1.58 11.25 0.14
CA LEU A 61 2.52 11.40 -0.99
C LEU A 61 3.87 11.98 -0.57
N THR A 62 3.93 12.71 0.56
CA THR A 62 5.21 13.24 1.07
C THR A 62 6.16 12.13 1.49
N GLN A 63 5.65 10.93 1.82
CA GLN A 63 6.46 9.76 2.19
C GLN A 63 7.27 9.20 1.03
N ILE A 64 6.87 9.51 -0.21
CA ILE A 64 7.50 9.05 -1.44
C ILE A 64 8.12 10.19 -2.24
N GLN A 65 8.48 11.30 -1.58
CA GLN A 65 9.09 12.48 -2.20
C GLN A 65 8.25 13.09 -3.34
N CYS A 66 6.94 12.88 -3.29
CA CYS A 66 5.98 13.53 -4.16
C CYS A 66 5.32 14.69 -3.41
N ALA A 67 5.93 15.86 -3.51
CA ALA A 67 5.37 17.10 -2.97
C ALA A 67 4.30 17.67 -3.92
N MET A 68 3.49 18.60 -3.41
CA MET A 68 2.33 19.12 -4.11
C MET A 68 2.68 19.84 -5.42
N ASP A 69 3.83 20.47 -5.51
CA ASP A 69 4.34 21.09 -6.74
C ASP A 69 4.53 20.05 -7.87
N LYS A 70 5.04 18.86 -7.54
CA LYS A 70 5.14 17.76 -8.51
C LYS A 70 3.78 17.19 -8.90
N VAL A 71 2.84 17.15 -7.96
CA VAL A 71 1.45 16.71 -8.22
C VAL A 71 0.78 17.67 -9.19
N GLU A 72 0.88 18.98 -8.92
CA GLU A 72 0.33 20.04 -9.77
C GLU A 72 0.94 20.00 -11.17
N ASP A 73 2.25 19.82 -11.30
CA ASP A 73 2.93 19.66 -12.61
C ASP A 73 2.36 18.48 -13.44
N VAL A 74 2.07 17.35 -12.79
CA VAL A 74 1.51 16.17 -13.44
C VAL A 74 0.03 16.38 -13.79
N ASP A 75 -0.75 16.97 -12.88
CA ASP A 75 -2.16 17.28 -13.11
C ASP A 75 -2.33 18.30 -14.24
N ASP A 76 -1.50 19.34 -14.30
CA ASP A 76 -1.47 20.30 -15.41
C ASP A 76 -1.18 19.62 -16.75
N ASN A 77 -0.33 18.59 -16.75
CA ASN A 77 -0.11 17.80 -17.95
C ASN A 77 -1.33 16.94 -18.30
N PHE A 78 -2.06 16.38 -17.33
CA PHE A 78 -3.31 15.69 -17.62
C PHE A 78 -4.35 16.62 -18.26
N VAL A 79 -4.46 17.88 -17.82
CA VAL A 79 -5.33 18.88 -18.48
C VAL A 79 -4.96 19.04 -19.96
N LYS A 80 -3.66 19.22 -20.24
CA LYS A 80 -3.16 19.41 -21.60
C LYS A 80 -3.40 18.16 -22.46
N LEU A 81 -3.18 16.97 -21.90
CA LEU A 81 -3.40 15.69 -22.59
C LEU A 81 -4.89 15.47 -22.88
N ALA A 82 -5.78 15.79 -21.94
CA ALA A 82 -7.22 15.76 -22.15
C ALA A 82 -7.63 16.74 -23.27
N ALA A 83 -7.06 17.95 -23.30
CA ALA A 83 -7.30 18.92 -24.37
C ALA A 83 -6.76 18.46 -25.74
N MET A 84 -5.72 17.63 -25.77
CA MET A 84 -5.21 16.96 -26.97
C MET A 84 -6.09 15.78 -27.43
N GLY A 85 -7.14 15.43 -26.68
CA GLY A 85 -8.00 14.29 -26.99
C GLY A 85 -7.42 12.93 -26.60
N ILE A 86 -6.43 12.91 -25.70
CA ILE A 86 -5.84 11.68 -25.18
C ILE A 86 -6.69 11.17 -24.01
N THR A 87 -7.07 9.90 -24.07
CA THR A 87 -7.81 9.21 -23.01
C THR A 87 -6.83 8.52 -22.07
N ILE A 88 -6.95 8.79 -20.77
CA ILE A 88 -6.13 8.16 -19.73
C ILE A 88 -7.05 7.49 -18.70
N LEU A 89 -6.83 6.19 -18.50
CA LEU A 89 -7.51 5.39 -17.49
C LEU A 89 -6.49 4.95 -16.44
N PHE A 90 -6.75 5.26 -15.17
CA PHE A 90 -5.94 4.83 -14.03
C PHE A 90 -6.67 3.77 -13.22
N SER A 91 -5.96 2.77 -12.70
CA SER A 91 -6.51 1.89 -11.67
C SER A 91 -6.89 2.70 -10.41
N SER A 92 -8.03 2.38 -9.78
CA SER A 92 -8.47 3.09 -8.56
C SER A 92 -7.69 2.72 -7.30
N GLY A 93 -6.80 1.74 -7.41
CA GLY A 93 -6.06 1.10 -6.33
C GLY A 93 -6.82 -0.05 -5.65
N ASP A 94 -6.06 -0.87 -4.94
CA ASP A 94 -6.51 -2.18 -4.44
C ASP A 94 -6.96 -2.19 -2.97
N SER A 95 -6.73 -1.09 -2.23
CA SER A 95 -6.99 -1.04 -0.78
C SER A 95 -8.33 -0.39 -0.41
N GLY A 96 -9.24 -0.23 -1.38
CA GLY A 96 -10.54 0.41 -1.18
C GLY A 96 -10.39 1.87 -0.74
N SER A 97 -11.28 2.37 0.13
CA SER A 97 -11.24 3.78 0.56
C SER A 97 -10.23 4.08 1.67
N GLY A 98 -9.66 3.05 2.30
CA GLY A 98 -8.90 3.18 3.54
C GLY A 98 -7.47 2.71 3.37
N TYR A 99 -6.52 3.61 3.58
CA TYR A 99 -5.11 3.24 3.70
C TYR A 99 -4.71 3.19 5.18
N ASN A 100 -4.08 2.08 5.55
CA ASN A 100 -3.45 1.93 6.83
C ASN A 100 -1.92 1.95 6.61
N PRO A 101 -1.20 3.02 6.99
CA PRO A 101 0.24 3.17 6.76
C PRO A 101 1.14 2.16 7.50
N GLY A 102 0.61 1.04 7.99
CA GLY A 102 1.39 -0.02 8.61
C GLY A 102 2.19 0.47 9.82
N GLY A 103 1.63 1.41 10.59
CA GLY A 103 2.34 2.13 11.65
C GLY A 103 2.70 1.31 12.90
N PHE A 104 2.50 0.00 12.90
CA PHE A 104 2.89 -0.87 14.01
C PHE A 104 4.05 -1.77 13.61
N CYS A 105 5.03 -1.86 14.52
CA CYS A 105 6.28 -2.60 14.37
C CYS A 105 7.31 -1.93 13.44
N SER A 106 7.59 -0.64 13.65
CA SER A 106 8.85 -0.05 13.18
C SER A 106 9.96 -0.29 14.20
N SER A 107 11.22 -0.21 13.76
CA SER A 107 12.38 -0.29 14.67
C SER A 107 12.35 0.80 15.75
N THR A 108 11.68 1.92 15.49
CA THR A 108 11.58 3.08 16.39
C THR A 108 10.33 3.07 17.27
N LYS A 109 9.26 2.39 16.85
CA LYS A 109 7.99 2.26 17.59
C LYS A 109 7.51 0.80 17.62
N PRO A 110 8.25 -0.11 18.28
CA PRO A 110 7.88 -1.51 18.34
C PRO A 110 6.75 -1.82 19.33
N GLY A 111 6.29 -0.87 20.15
CA GLY A 111 5.22 -1.05 21.14
C GLY A 111 5.35 -0.09 22.33
N ILE A 112 4.52 -0.30 23.36
CA ILE A 112 4.53 0.45 24.61
C ILE A 112 5.65 -0.07 25.51
N LYS A 113 6.64 0.79 25.82
CA LYS A 113 7.79 0.45 26.66
C LYS A 113 7.42 0.44 28.15
N GLY A 114 8.08 -0.42 28.92
CA GLY A 114 7.92 -0.51 30.37
C GLY A 114 6.67 -1.29 30.82
N ILE A 115 5.92 -1.87 29.88
CA ILE A 115 4.68 -2.60 30.15
C ILE A 115 4.79 -4.03 29.63
N ALA A 116 4.43 -4.98 30.48
CA ALA A 116 4.16 -6.37 30.11
C ALA A 116 2.65 -6.65 30.23
N TYR A 117 2.08 -7.32 29.24
CA TYR A 117 0.71 -7.80 29.34
C TYR A 117 0.63 -9.04 30.22
N THR A 118 -0.57 -9.31 30.72
CA THR A 118 -0.90 -10.52 31.48
C THR A 118 -2.19 -11.12 30.91
N GLY A 119 -2.25 -12.45 30.80
CA GLY A 119 -3.42 -13.15 30.26
C GLY A 119 -3.12 -14.59 29.88
N GLU A 120 -3.89 -15.14 28.95
CA GLU A 120 -3.67 -16.49 28.43
C GLU A 120 -2.58 -16.45 27.36
N VAL A 121 -1.48 -17.15 27.61
CA VAL A 121 -0.37 -17.26 26.66
C VAL A 121 -0.78 -18.18 25.52
N LEU A 122 -0.58 -17.73 24.28
CA LEU A 122 -0.66 -18.58 23.11
C LEU A 122 0.67 -19.31 22.89
N ASN A 123 1.75 -18.54 22.73
CA ASN A 123 3.08 -19.02 22.40
C ASN A 123 4.15 -18.19 23.12
N LYS A 124 5.31 -18.80 23.36
CA LYS A 124 6.53 -18.10 23.76
C LYS A 124 7.66 -18.50 22.83
N VAL A 125 8.30 -17.52 22.22
CA VAL A 125 9.39 -17.74 21.26
C VAL A 125 10.55 -16.80 21.52
N PRO A 126 11.80 -17.21 21.25
CA PRO A 126 12.94 -16.30 21.27
C PRO A 126 12.74 -15.16 20.25
N ALA A 127 13.16 -13.95 20.63
CA ALA A 127 13.13 -12.77 19.79
C ALA A 127 14.42 -11.97 19.94
N THR A 128 14.88 -11.40 18.83
CA THR A 128 16.11 -10.59 18.80
C THR A 128 15.85 -9.13 19.15
N SER A 129 14.58 -8.73 19.26
CA SER A 129 14.15 -7.37 19.61
C SER A 129 12.63 -7.31 19.79
N ALA A 130 12.15 -6.25 20.44
CA ALA A 130 10.74 -5.90 20.45
C ALA A 130 10.15 -5.76 19.04
N TRP A 131 10.94 -5.23 18.09
CA TRP A 131 10.52 -5.14 16.68
C TRP A 131 10.24 -6.51 16.06
N SER A 132 11.15 -7.48 16.26
CA SER A 132 10.98 -8.83 15.72
C SER A 132 9.76 -9.55 16.32
N CYS A 133 9.49 -9.31 17.62
CA CYS A 133 8.31 -9.83 18.31
C CYS A 133 7.00 -9.20 17.79
N CYS A 134 7.01 -7.88 17.61
CA CYS A 134 5.90 -7.14 17.04
C CYS A 134 5.59 -7.62 15.62
N ARG A 135 6.62 -7.71 14.75
CA ARG A 135 6.46 -8.11 13.34
C ARG A 135 5.89 -9.53 13.19
N ARG A 136 6.22 -10.43 14.11
CA ARG A 136 5.69 -11.80 14.13
C ARG A 136 4.18 -11.86 14.36
N THR A 137 3.63 -10.93 15.16
CA THR A 137 2.21 -10.93 15.52
C THR A 137 1.35 -10.04 14.63
N LEU A 138 1.95 -9.31 13.68
CA LEU A 138 1.23 -8.41 12.76
C LEU A 138 0.17 -9.13 11.92
N SER A 139 0.53 -10.23 11.25
CA SER A 139 -0.38 -10.93 10.33
C SER A 139 -1.62 -11.51 11.01
N SER A 140 -1.54 -11.77 12.31
CA SER A 140 -2.63 -12.33 13.09
C SER A 140 -3.32 -11.31 13.99
N SER A 141 -2.90 -10.03 13.96
CA SER A 141 -3.38 -8.95 14.82
C SER A 141 -3.42 -9.32 16.31
N ARG A 142 -2.50 -10.19 16.75
CA ARG A 142 -2.47 -10.69 18.14
C ARG A 142 -1.70 -9.73 19.04
N PRO A 143 -2.08 -9.63 20.32
CA PRO A 143 -1.25 -8.98 21.32
C PRO A 143 0.08 -9.71 21.53
N PHE A 144 1.13 -8.94 21.81
CA PHE A 144 2.42 -9.48 22.20
C PHE A 144 3.05 -8.73 23.38
N THR A 145 3.99 -9.40 24.05
CA THR A 145 4.92 -8.80 25.00
C THR A 145 6.32 -9.32 24.73
N PHE A 146 7.25 -8.42 24.46
CA PHE A 146 8.68 -8.70 24.45
C PHE A 146 9.25 -8.43 25.85
N ILE A 147 9.94 -9.42 26.41
CA ILE A 147 10.69 -9.30 27.66
C ILE A 147 12.17 -9.49 27.32
N PRO A 148 13.03 -8.46 27.51
CA PRO A 148 14.46 -8.58 27.24
C PRO A 148 15.11 -9.58 28.20
N ASP A 149 16.18 -10.22 27.74
CA ASP A 149 17.10 -10.97 28.60
C ASP A 149 17.92 -10.01 29.48
N ALA A 150 18.71 -10.57 30.40
CA ALA A 150 19.54 -9.79 31.32
C ALA A 150 20.56 -8.87 30.62
N VAL A 151 20.88 -9.14 29.35
CA VAL A 151 21.86 -8.40 28.55
C VAL A 151 21.17 -7.31 27.72
N GLY A 152 19.85 -7.41 27.51
CA GLY A 152 19.05 -6.45 26.75
C GLY A 152 19.20 -6.56 25.23
N VAL A 153 19.87 -7.60 24.73
CA VAL A 153 20.18 -7.78 23.30
C VAL A 153 19.23 -8.77 22.64
N HIS A 154 18.79 -9.80 23.38
CA HIS A 154 17.73 -10.70 22.96
C HIS A 154 16.61 -10.71 24.00
N GLY A 155 15.58 -11.49 23.78
CA GLY A 155 14.49 -11.62 24.73
C GLY A 155 13.49 -12.69 24.36
N THR A 156 12.46 -12.81 25.18
CA THR A 156 11.33 -13.68 24.94
C THR A 156 10.16 -12.87 24.39
N CYS A 157 9.66 -13.27 23.24
CA CYS A 157 8.39 -12.81 22.71
C CYS A 157 7.27 -13.72 23.20
N ILE A 158 6.30 -13.13 23.89
CA ILE A 158 5.08 -13.78 24.36
C ILE A 158 3.96 -13.33 23.44
N GLU A 159 3.35 -14.27 22.73
CA GLU A 159 2.14 -14.05 21.96
C GLU A 159 0.95 -14.39 22.87
N TRP A 160 -0.02 -13.49 22.98
CA TRP A 160 -1.17 -13.71 23.85
C TRP A 160 -2.36 -14.23 23.03
N LYS A 161 -3.04 -15.23 23.59
CA LYS A 161 -4.35 -15.67 23.12
C LYS A 161 -5.42 -14.70 23.63
N SER A 162 -5.27 -14.20 24.85
CA SER A 162 -6.10 -13.14 25.44
C SER A 162 -5.29 -12.31 26.43
N VAL A 163 -5.63 -11.03 26.59
CA VAL A 163 -5.00 -10.10 27.55
C VAL A 163 -6.06 -9.67 28.56
N ASN A 164 -5.77 -9.90 29.84
CA ASN A 164 -6.68 -9.61 30.96
C ASN A 164 -6.17 -8.47 31.84
N GLY A 165 -4.96 -7.96 31.59
CA GLY A 165 -4.36 -6.91 32.39
C GLY A 165 -2.97 -6.53 31.91
N THR A 166 -2.36 -5.58 32.61
CA THR A 166 -1.01 -5.09 32.35
C THR A 166 -0.24 -4.91 33.66
N VAL A 167 1.07 -5.11 33.61
CA VAL A 167 1.99 -4.87 34.73
C VAL A 167 3.20 -4.08 34.25
N THR A 168 3.74 -3.23 35.12
CA THR A 168 4.99 -2.53 34.86
C THR A 168 6.15 -3.52 34.89
N HIS A 169 6.96 -3.54 33.83
CA HIS A 169 8.14 -4.38 33.77
C HIS A 169 9.27 -3.63 33.04
N HIS A 170 10.39 -3.45 33.73
CA HIS A 170 11.53 -2.73 33.18
C HIS A 170 12.03 -3.41 31.89
N GLY A 171 12.21 -2.62 30.83
CA GLY A 171 12.65 -3.11 29.52
C GLY A 171 11.61 -3.88 28.70
N ALA A 172 10.44 -4.23 29.25
CA ALA A 172 9.40 -4.90 28.48
C ALA A 172 8.80 -3.97 27.43
N VAL A 173 8.37 -4.54 26.31
CA VAL A 173 7.63 -3.82 25.27
C VAL A 173 6.41 -4.63 24.89
N SER A 174 5.22 -4.06 25.09
CA SER A 174 3.97 -4.73 24.72
C SER A 174 3.20 -3.94 23.68
N GLY A 175 2.49 -4.65 22.82
CA GLY A 175 1.64 -4.05 21.80
C GLY A 175 0.44 -4.94 21.57
N ASN A 176 -0.73 -4.34 21.56
CA ASN A 176 -1.82 -4.90 20.77
C ASN A 176 -1.52 -4.38 19.38
N ASN A 177 -1.56 -5.22 18.35
CA ASN A 177 -1.48 -4.75 16.97
C ASN A 177 -2.90 -4.55 16.41
N PRO A 178 -3.84 -3.77 17.01
CA PRO A 178 -5.00 -3.41 16.24
C PRO A 178 -4.47 -2.49 15.13
N PRO A 179 -4.80 -2.76 13.85
CA PRO A 179 -4.52 -1.77 12.82
C PRO A 179 -5.11 -0.42 13.29
N PRO A 180 -4.38 0.71 13.14
CA PRO A 180 -5.01 2.00 13.39
C PRO A 180 -6.27 2.08 12.55
N PRO A 181 -7.30 2.85 12.98
CA PRO A 181 -8.47 3.06 12.15
C PRO A 181 -7.99 3.52 10.77
N PRO A 182 -8.47 2.90 9.68
CA PRO A 182 -8.01 3.23 8.35
C PRO A 182 -8.23 4.73 8.13
N LYS A 183 -7.20 5.43 7.67
CA LYS A 183 -7.35 6.81 7.25
C LYS A 183 -7.80 6.79 5.81
N LEU A 184 -8.83 7.57 5.50
CA LEU A 184 -9.25 7.76 4.12
C LEU A 184 -8.14 8.52 3.40
N TYR A 185 -7.56 7.88 2.39
CA TYR A 185 -6.62 8.51 1.48
C TYR A 185 -7.15 8.29 0.06
N PRO A 186 -7.32 9.35 -0.73
CA PRO A 186 -7.54 9.17 -2.15
C PRO A 186 -6.29 8.52 -2.77
N SER A 187 -6.48 7.58 -3.69
CA SER A 187 -5.38 7.09 -4.52
C SER A 187 -5.09 8.15 -5.59
N TRP A 188 -3.83 8.56 -5.74
CA TRP A 188 -3.40 9.47 -6.80
C TRP A 188 -2.41 8.74 -7.71
N PRO A 189 -2.46 8.87 -9.06
CA PRO A 189 -3.24 9.85 -9.84
C PRO A 189 -4.74 9.60 -10.02
N ALA A 190 -5.28 8.45 -9.62
CA ALA A 190 -6.68 8.08 -9.88
C ALA A 190 -7.74 9.08 -9.37
N SER A 191 -7.40 9.87 -8.35
CA SER A 191 -8.26 10.93 -7.79
C SER A 191 -8.17 12.27 -8.52
N SER A 192 -7.29 12.41 -9.51
CA SER A 192 -7.19 13.62 -10.34
C SER A 192 -8.48 13.80 -11.15
N PRO A 193 -9.06 15.00 -11.23
CA PRO A 193 -10.31 15.23 -11.95
C PRO A 193 -10.17 15.13 -13.48
N TRP A 194 -8.95 15.02 -13.99
CA TRP A 194 -8.62 15.04 -15.42
C TRP A 194 -8.42 13.64 -16.01
N VAL A 195 -8.53 12.60 -15.18
CA VAL A 195 -8.39 11.20 -15.60
C VAL A 195 -9.63 10.41 -15.23
N THR A 196 -9.81 9.25 -15.87
CA THR A 196 -10.86 8.31 -15.46
C THR A 196 -10.27 7.22 -14.57
N ALA A 197 -10.79 7.07 -13.36
CA ALA A 197 -10.44 5.95 -12.49
C ALA A 197 -11.32 4.72 -12.79
N VAL A 198 -10.70 3.55 -12.92
CA VAL A 198 -11.38 2.27 -13.09
C VAL A 198 -10.97 1.35 -11.96
N GLY A 199 -11.97 0.83 -11.23
CA GLY A 199 -11.77 -0.15 -10.17
C GLY A 199 -12.33 -1.50 -10.55
N ALA A 200 -11.82 -2.54 -9.90
CA ALA A 200 -12.37 -3.88 -9.97
C ALA A 200 -12.81 -4.34 -8.58
N THR A 201 -13.91 -5.08 -8.56
CA THR A 201 -14.45 -5.70 -7.34
C THR A 201 -14.30 -7.20 -7.39
N ARG A 202 -14.29 -7.81 -6.21
CA ARG A 202 -14.39 -9.25 -6.01
C ARG A 202 -15.40 -9.54 -4.91
N PHE A 203 -15.97 -10.73 -4.91
CA PHE A 203 -16.76 -11.18 -3.78
C PHE A 203 -15.86 -11.43 -2.55
N VAL A 204 -16.36 -11.04 -1.38
CA VAL A 204 -15.76 -11.44 -0.09
C VAL A 204 -15.67 -12.97 -0.05
N ASP A 205 -14.51 -13.49 0.35
CA ASP A 205 -14.16 -14.92 0.33
C ASP A 205 -14.24 -15.60 -1.05
N GLN A 206 -14.25 -14.85 -2.15
CA GLN A 206 -14.39 -15.40 -3.52
C GLN A 206 -15.69 -16.18 -3.74
N LYS A 207 -16.72 -15.90 -2.94
CA LYS A 207 -17.99 -16.64 -2.99
C LYS A 207 -19.09 -15.80 -3.60
N VAL A 208 -19.58 -16.24 -4.77
CA VAL A 208 -20.69 -15.60 -5.47
C VAL A 208 -21.90 -15.43 -4.54
N GLY A 209 -22.46 -14.22 -4.54
CA GLY A 209 -23.60 -13.84 -3.69
C GLY A 209 -23.22 -13.24 -2.34
N ASN A 210 -21.94 -13.23 -1.97
CA ASN A 210 -21.45 -12.42 -0.86
C ASN A 210 -21.40 -10.92 -1.24
N ALA A 211 -21.11 -10.06 -0.26
CA ALA A 211 -20.80 -8.65 -0.53
C ALA A 211 -19.58 -8.52 -1.44
N GLU A 212 -19.53 -7.42 -2.20
CA GLU A 212 -18.38 -7.07 -3.03
C GLU A 212 -17.38 -6.21 -2.23
N MET A 213 -16.09 -6.38 -2.52
CA MET A 213 -14.99 -5.57 -1.99
C MET A 213 -14.01 -5.22 -3.12
N ALA A 214 -13.14 -4.23 -2.91
CA ALA A 214 -12.06 -3.95 -3.85
C ALA A 214 -11.21 -5.21 -4.09
N THR A 215 -10.78 -5.41 -5.32
CA THR A 215 -9.85 -6.49 -5.62
C THR A 215 -8.49 -6.24 -4.96
N ASP A 216 -7.93 -7.29 -4.37
CA ASP A 216 -6.59 -7.34 -3.77
C ASP A 216 -5.77 -8.51 -4.34
N GLN A 217 -6.30 -9.18 -5.37
CA GLN A 217 -5.73 -10.42 -5.94
C GLN A 217 -4.53 -10.18 -6.85
N PHE A 218 -4.41 -8.96 -7.38
CA PHE A 218 -3.37 -8.49 -8.26
C PHE A 218 -2.99 -7.10 -7.78
N GLY A 219 -1.69 -6.78 -7.81
CA GLY A 219 -1.16 -5.53 -7.28
C GLY A 219 -1.23 -4.45 -8.36
N SER A 220 -2.39 -3.86 -8.56
CA SER A 220 -2.65 -2.82 -9.56
C SER A 220 -2.59 -1.41 -8.97
N GLY A 221 -1.41 -1.02 -8.48
CA GLY A 221 -1.13 0.36 -8.02
C GLY A 221 -1.64 0.70 -6.63
#